data_AF-A0A7J7Y3V6-F1
#
_entry.id   AF-A0A7J7Y3V6-F1
#
_cell.length_a   1.000
_cell.length_b   1.000
_cell.length_c   1.000
_cell.angle_alpha   90.00
_cell.angle_beta   90.00
_cell.angle_gamma   90.00
#
_symmetry.space_group_name_H-M   'P 1'
#
loop_
_entity.id
_entity.type
_entity.pdbx_description
1 polymer ?
#
loop_
_entity_poly.entity_id
_entity_poly.type
_entity_poly.pdbx_seq_one_letter_code
_entity_poly.pdbx_strand_id
1 'polypeptide(L)'
;MARQSILYFILLSALIDKSQACFCDHYPWTSWSSCSKTCNSGTQSRRRQIIKDAYYLGNSCEQLCIKQETRDCNQQTCPINCLLGDYGPWSDCDPCVEKQFKVRNILRPSQFGGQPCTEPLVTFQPCIPSKLCNIEEVDCKNKFRCDSGNILLENVQPLLK
;
A
#
# COMPACT_ATOMS: atom_id res chain seq x y z
N MET A 1 72.36 29.84 -7.45
CA MET A 1 70.90 30.07 -7.45
C MET A 1 70.14 29.07 -8.33
N ALA A 2 70.55 28.81 -9.58
CA ALA A 2 69.88 27.85 -10.48
C ALA A 2 69.74 26.40 -9.94
N ARG A 3 70.77 25.86 -9.26
CA ARG A 3 70.77 24.48 -8.73
C ARG A 3 69.72 24.25 -7.63
N GLN A 4 69.43 25.29 -6.84
CA GLN A 4 68.49 25.24 -5.74
C GLN A 4 67.05 25.40 -6.23
N SER A 5 66.84 26.21 -7.27
CA SER A 5 65.58 26.29 -8.00
C SER A 5 65.23 24.98 -8.72
N ILE A 6 66.20 24.28 -9.30
CA ILE A 6 65.98 22.97 -9.95
C ILE A 6 65.59 21.90 -8.93
N LEU A 7 66.24 21.86 -7.76
CA LEU A 7 65.86 20.95 -6.66
C LEU A 7 64.44 21.20 -6.16
N TYR A 8 64.04 22.47 -6.02
CA TYR A 8 62.66 22.83 -5.67
C TYR A 8 61.65 22.41 -6.74
N PHE A 9 61.96 22.56 -8.03
CA PHE A 9 61.10 22.08 -9.13
C PHE A 9 60.96 20.56 -9.15
N ILE A 10 62.04 19.80 -8.90
CA ILE A 10 61.98 18.33 -8.81
C ILE A 10 61.16 17.89 -7.59
N LEU A 11 61.36 18.53 -6.43
CA LEU A 11 60.57 18.28 -5.22
C LEU A 11 59.08 18.63 -5.42
N LEU A 12 58.78 19.75 -6.09
CA LEU A 12 57.42 20.13 -6.45
C LEU A 12 56.79 19.15 -7.44
N SER A 13 57.55 18.63 -8.40
CA SER A 13 57.06 17.61 -9.35
C SER A 13 56.81 16.25 -8.70
N ALA A 14 57.56 15.91 -7.64
CA ALA A 14 57.33 14.71 -6.83
C ALA A 14 56.14 14.85 -5.87
N LEU A 15 55.68 16.08 -5.62
CA LEU A 15 54.46 16.42 -4.88
C LEU A 15 53.23 16.56 -5.78
N ILE A 16 53.38 16.47 -7.10
CA ILE A 16 52.24 16.27 -8.00
C ILE A 16 51.83 14.81 -7.82
N ASP A 17 51.08 14.55 -6.75
CA ASP A 17 50.29 13.35 -6.60
C ASP A 17 49.58 13.14 -7.95
N LYS A 18 49.93 12.07 -8.65
CA LYS A 18 49.13 11.62 -9.80
C LYS A 18 47.72 11.52 -9.26
N SER A 19 46.84 12.45 -9.67
CA SER A 19 45.45 12.44 -9.25
C SER A 19 44.86 11.13 -9.77
N GLN A 20 44.86 10.09 -8.94
CA GLN A 20 44.35 8.77 -9.26
C GLN A 20 42.83 8.92 -9.28
N ALA A 21 42.30 9.18 -10.47
CA ALA A 21 40.87 9.25 -10.72
C ALA A 21 40.43 7.92 -11.33
N CYS A 22 39.48 7.25 -10.68
CA CYS A 22 38.86 6.07 -11.26
C CYS A 22 37.66 6.44 -12.12
N PHE A 23 37.62 5.94 -13.35
CA PHE A 23 36.41 5.94 -14.16
C PHE A 23 35.59 4.67 -13.86
N CYS A 24 34.59 4.79 -12.98
CA CYS A 24 33.86 3.63 -12.46
C CYS A 24 33.09 2.84 -13.52
N ASP A 25 32.72 3.48 -14.64
CA ASP A 25 32.02 2.82 -15.75
C ASP A 25 32.93 1.92 -16.59
N HIS A 26 34.24 1.87 -16.28
CA HIS A 26 35.12 0.80 -16.72
C HIS A 26 34.60 -0.58 -16.28
N TYR A 27 33.93 -0.68 -15.12
CA TYR A 27 33.28 -1.90 -14.65
C TYR A 27 31.77 -1.77 -14.83
N PRO A 28 31.17 -2.44 -15.83
CA PRO A 28 29.75 -2.31 -16.12
C PRO A 28 28.90 -2.84 -14.98
N TRP A 29 27.69 -2.31 -14.87
CA TRP A 29 26.69 -2.84 -13.96
C TRP A 29 26.14 -4.19 -14.45
N THR A 30 25.88 -5.08 -13.50
CA THR A 30 24.95 -6.20 -13.72
C THR A 30 23.54 -5.67 -13.99
N SER A 31 22.69 -6.52 -14.58
CA SER A 31 21.26 -6.24 -14.62
C SER A 31 20.70 -6.15 -13.19
N TRP A 32 19.63 -5.36 -13.01
CA TRP A 32 18.91 -5.34 -11.74
C TRP A 32 18.41 -6.74 -11.40
N SER A 33 18.53 -7.11 -10.12
CA SER A 33 17.89 -8.31 -9.59
C SER A 33 16.38 -8.24 -9.76
N SER A 34 15.71 -9.39 -9.70
CA SER A 34 14.26 -9.40 -9.47
C SER A 34 13.91 -8.61 -8.21
N CYS A 35 12.76 -7.94 -8.24
CA CYS A 35 12.27 -7.20 -7.09
C CYS A 35 11.93 -8.15 -5.93
N SER A 36 12.27 -7.76 -4.71
CA SER A 36 12.01 -8.58 -3.51
C SER A 36 10.52 -8.79 -3.21
N LYS A 37 9.66 -7.90 -3.69
CA LYS A 37 8.19 -8.00 -3.59
C LYS A 37 7.55 -7.67 -4.93
N THR A 38 6.38 -8.22 -5.19
CA THR A 38 5.59 -7.90 -6.39
C THR A 38 4.70 -6.67 -6.23
N CYS A 39 4.51 -6.19 -5.00
CA CYS A 39 3.77 -4.99 -4.62
C CYS A 39 4.14 -4.58 -3.17
N ASN A 40 3.59 -3.47 -2.66
CA ASN A 40 3.91 -2.90 -1.34
C ASN A 40 5.40 -2.58 -1.14
N SER A 41 6.00 -1.94 -2.14
CA SER A 41 7.38 -1.44 -2.12
C SER A 41 8.40 -2.53 -1.77
N GLY A 42 8.83 -3.23 -2.81
CA GLY A 42 10.00 -4.08 -2.77
C GLY A 42 11.28 -3.31 -3.06
N THR A 43 12.38 -4.05 -3.07
CA THR A 43 13.71 -3.50 -3.35
C THR A 43 14.42 -4.42 -4.32
N GLN A 44 15.21 -3.84 -5.21
CA GLN A 44 16.09 -4.55 -6.12
C GLN A 44 17.48 -3.95 -6.07
N SER A 45 18.49 -4.76 -6.37
CA SER A 45 19.88 -4.34 -6.34
C SER A 45 20.62 -4.72 -7.61
N ARG A 46 21.69 -3.98 -7.90
CA ARG A 46 22.67 -4.34 -8.93
C ARG A 46 24.07 -4.05 -8.40
N ARG A 47 25.05 -4.74 -8.95
CA ARG A 47 26.48 -4.59 -8.60
C ARG A 47 27.33 -4.35 -9.84
N ARG A 48 28.44 -3.63 -9.70
CA ARG A 48 29.45 -3.54 -10.76
C ARG A 48 30.17 -4.87 -10.90
N GLN A 49 30.47 -5.25 -12.14
CA GLN A 49 31.26 -6.44 -12.48
C GLN A 49 32.75 -6.12 -12.36
N ILE A 50 33.21 -5.90 -11.12
CA ILE A 50 34.58 -5.49 -10.83
C ILE A 50 35.53 -6.66 -10.98
N ILE A 51 36.62 -6.42 -11.72
CA ILE A 51 37.80 -7.29 -11.80
C ILE A 51 38.96 -6.48 -11.21
N LYS A 52 39.71 -7.06 -10.27
CA LYS A 52 40.85 -6.40 -9.60
C LYS A 52 42.10 -6.44 -10.47
N ASP A 53 42.04 -5.81 -11.63
CA ASP A 53 43.13 -5.70 -12.59
C ASP A 53 44.08 -4.53 -12.26
N ALA A 54 45.09 -4.33 -13.12
CA ALA A 54 46.05 -3.24 -12.96
C ALA A 54 45.39 -1.86 -12.95
N TYR A 55 44.31 -1.67 -13.71
CA TYR A 55 43.55 -0.42 -13.73
C TYR A 55 42.87 -0.17 -12.38
N TYR A 56 42.22 -1.18 -11.80
CA TYR A 56 41.57 -1.11 -10.50
C TYR A 56 42.54 -0.66 -9.39
N LEU A 57 43.70 -1.32 -9.35
CA LEU A 57 44.72 -1.12 -8.33
C LEU A 57 45.48 0.20 -8.50
N GLY A 58 45.64 0.66 -9.75
CA GLY A 58 46.41 1.86 -10.07
C GLY A 58 45.62 3.18 -10.00
N ASN A 59 44.29 3.14 -9.89
CA ASN A 59 43.44 4.33 -9.99
C ASN A 59 42.49 4.54 -8.78
N SER A 60 42.80 4.00 -7.61
CA SER A 60 41.98 4.17 -6.37
C SER A 60 40.50 3.80 -6.53
N CYS A 61 40.17 2.88 -7.46
CA CYS A 61 38.79 2.49 -7.76
C CYS A 61 38.06 1.87 -6.56
N GLU A 62 38.80 1.21 -5.65
CA GLU A 62 38.24 0.65 -4.42
C GLU A 62 37.62 1.73 -3.52
N GLN A 63 38.22 2.92 -3.46
CA GLN A 63 37.75 4.03 -2.63
C GLN A 63 36.77 4.95 -3.37
N LEU A 64 36.97 5.13 -4.68
CA LEU A 64 36.23 6.13 -5.45
C LEU A 64 34.91 5.58 -6.04
N CYS A 65 34.78 4.27 -6.24
CA CYS A 65 33.63 3.71 -6.93
C CYS A 65 32.58 3.09 -6.01
N ILE A 66 31.32 3.46 -6.26
CA ILE A 66 30.16 2.75 -5.75
C ILE A 66 30.06 1.38 -6.42
N LYS A 67 30.03 0.32 -5.62
CA LYS A 67 30.09 -1.08 -6.08
C LYS A 67 28.71 -1.72 -6.19
N GLN A 68 27.73 -1.19 -5.46
CA GLN A 68 26.38 -1.70 -5.39
C GLN A 68 25.39 -0.54 -5.34
N GLU A 69 24.29 -0.71 -6.06
CA GLU A 69 23.15 0.19 -6.00
C GLU A 69 21.90 -0.60 -5.60
N THR A 70 21.02 0.09 -4.90
CA THR A 70 19.75 -0.42 -4.43
C THR A 70 18.68 0.60 -4.76
N ARG A 71 17.52 0.14 -5.24
CA ARG A 71 16.37 1.01 -5.49
C ARG A 71 15.08 0.31 -5.14
N ASP A 72 14.06 1.12 -4.88
CA ASP A 72 12.71 0.63 -4.73
C ASP A 72 12.15 0.12 -6.06
N CYS A 73 11.23 -0.83 -5.96
CA CYS A 73 10.51 -1.39 -7.07
C CYS A 73 9.13 -1.84 -6.61
N ASN A 74 8.20 -1.96 -7.56
CA ASN A 74 6.84 -2.39 -7.29
C ASN A 74 6.18 -1.62 -6.13
N GLN A 75 6.25 -0.29 -6.22
CA GLN A 75 5.75 0.64 -5.19
C GLN A 75 4.22 0.70 -5.12
N GLN A 76 3.50 0.11 -6.10
CA GLN A 76 2.05 -0.01 -6.04
C GLN A 76 1.60 -0.80 -4.82
N THR A 77 0.51 -0.36 -4.19
CA THR A 77 -0.12 -1.10 -3.11
C THR A 77 -0.67 -2.43 -3.61
N CYS A 78 -0.50 -3.50 -2.84
CA CYS A 78 -1.08 -4.80 -3.18
C CYS A 78 -2.62 -4.73 -3.13
N PRO A 79 -3.33 -5.37 -4.07
CA PRO A 79 -4.77 -5.53 -3.98
C PRO A 79 -5.17 -6.24 -2.68
N ILE A 80 -6.14 -5.66 -1.96
CA ILE A 80 -6.68 -6.26 -0.73
C ILE A 80 -8.07 -6.79 -1.05
N ASN A 81 -8.22 -8.11 -1.07
CA ASN A 81 -9.52 -8.73 -1.32
C ASN A 81 -10.43 -8.60 -0.09
N CYS A 82 -11.72 -8.45 -0.40
CA CYS A 82 -12.78 -8.43 0.59
C CYS A 82 -12.82 -9.76 1.37
N LEU A 83 -13.04 -9.68 2.68
CA LEU A 83 -13.18 -10.83 3.57
C LEU A 83 -14.49 -10.71 4.33
N LEU A 84 -15.37 -11.69 4.14
CA LEU A 84 -16.63 -11.82 4.88
C LEU A 84 -16.39 -12.63 6.15
N GLY A 85 -17.12 -12.28 7.21
CA GLY A 85 -17.22 -13.13 8.39
C GLY A 85 -18.20 -14.28 8.17
N ASP A 86 -18.23 -15.16 9.16
CA ASP A 86 -19.24 -16.22 9.22
C ASP A 86 -20.63 -15.62 9.47
N TYR A 87 -21.65 -16.36 9.06
CA TYR A 87 -23.01 -16.01 9.42
C TYR A 87 -23.24 -16.19 10.92
N GLY A 88 -23.96 -15.24 11.50
CA GLY A 88 -24.59 -15.42 12.80
C GLY A 88 -25.67 -16.51 12.76
N PRO A 89 -26.26 -16.84 13.92
CA PRO A 89 -27.39 -17.75 13.99
C PRO A 89 -28.57 -17.19 13.18
N TRP A 90 -29.48 -18.08 12.78
CA TRP A 90 -30.77 -17.68 12.22
C TRP A 90 -31.56 -16.86 13.24
N SER A 91 -32.18 -15.80 12.77
CA SER A 91 -33.16 -15.04 13.54
C SER A 91 -34.40 -15.89 13.83
N ASP A 92 -35.24 -15.40 14.73
CA ASP A 92 -36.60 -15.89 14.83
C ASP A 92 -37.35 -15.71 13.50
N CYS A 93 -38.38 -16.54 13.30
CA CYS A 93 -39.23 -16.49 12.11
C CYS A 93 -40.08 -15.22 12.15
N ASP A 94 -39.94 -14.36 11.14
CA ASP A 94 -40.76 -13.17 10.99
C ASP A 94 -42.20 -13.56 10.60
N PRO A 95 -43.23 -13.25 11.42
CA PRO A 95 -44.61 -13.60 11.12
C PRO A 95 -45.23 -12.97 9.89
N CYS A 96 -44.73 -11.79 9.50
CA CYS A 96 -45.28 -11.01 8.40
C CYS A 96 -44.64 -11.36 7.06
N VAL A 97 -43.38 -11.79 7.09
CA VAL A 97 -42.60 -12.16 5.90
C VAL A 97 -42.50 -13.68 5.72
N GLU A 98 -42.81 -14.46 6.76
CA GLU A 98 -42.70 -15.93 6.81
C GLU A 98 -41.27 -16.43 6.50
N LYS A 99 -40.26 -15.66 6.93
CA LYS A 99 -38.84 -15.95 6.68
C LYS A 99 -38.00 -15.73 7.93
N GLN A 100 -36.94 -16.51 8.04
CA GLN A 100 -35.82 -16.27 8.95
C GLN A 100 -34.68 -15.66 8.19
N PHE A 101 -33.91 -14.81 8.85
CA PHE A 101 -32.76 -14.12 8.29
C PHE A 101 -31.51 -14.51 9.07
N LYS A 102 -30.39 -14.61 8.40
CA LYS A 102 -29.08 -14.62 9.04
C LYS A 102 -28.22 -13.56 8.39
N VAL A 103 -27.39 -12.93 9.20
CA VAL A 103 -26.56 -11.80 8.81
C VAL A 103 -25.10 -12.15 9.09
N ARG A 104 -24.21 -11.64 8.25
CA ARG A 104 -22.76 -11.62 8.46
C ARG A 104 -22.20 -10.24 8.24
N ASN A 105 -21.03 -9.98 8.79
CA ASN A 105 -20.31 -8.72 8.64
C ASN A 105 -19.20 -8.81 7.58
N ILE A 106 -18.76 -7.65 7.12
CA ILE A 106 -17.51 -7.51 6.37
C ILE A 106 -16.39 -7.37 7.38
N LEU A 107 -15.48 -8.35 7.44
CA LEU A 107 -14.29 -8.28 8.29
C LEU A 107 -13.21 -7.39 7.67
N ARG A 108 -13.10 -7.41 6.34
CA ARG A 108 -12.18 -6.54 5.60
C ARG A 108 -12.82 -6.10 4.28
N PRO A 109 -12.97 -4.81 4.01
CA PRO A 109 -13.44 -4.34 2.71
C PRO A 109 -12.38 -4.52 1.63
N SER A 110 -12.80 -4.60 0.37
CA SER A 110 -11.87 -4.55 -0.77
C SER A 110 -11.19 -3.19 -0.87
N GLN A 111 -9.89 -3.18 -1.17
CA GLN A 111 -9.10 -1.96 -1.39
C GLN A 111 -8.09 -2.16 -2.52
N PHE A 112 -7.66 -1.05 -3.14
CA PHE A 112 -6.57 -1.01 -4.13
C PHE A 112 -6.75 -1.99 -5.32
N GLY A 113 -7.98 -2.11 -5.83
CA GLY A 113 -8.30 -3.01 -6.95
C GLY A 113 -8.43 -4.48 -6.57
N GLY A 114 -8.56 -4.80 -5.27
CA GLY A 114 -8.90 -6.14 -4.81
C GLY A 114 -10.31 -6.57 -5.19
N GLN A 115 -10.58 -7.87 -5.08
CA GLN A 115 -11.89 -8.41 -5.38
C GLN A 115 -12.93 -7.94 -4.35
N PRO A 116 -14.07 -7.33 -4.78
CA PRO A 116 -15.15 -6.95 -3.88
C PRO A 116 -15.90 -8.18 -3.35
N CYS A 117 -16.58 -8.02 -2.22
CA CYS A 117 -17.51 -9.03 -1.74
C CYS A 117 -18.71 -9.08 -2.69
N THR A 118 -18.89 -10.20 -3.40
CA THR A 118 -20.05 -10.43 -4.28
C THR A 118 -21.20 -11.10 -3.55
N GLU A 119 -20.88 -11.84 -2.50
CA GLU A 119 -21.86 -12.61 -1.76
C GLU A 119 -22.67 -11.72 -0.79
N PRO A 120 -23.97 -11.98 -0.60
CA PRO A 120 -24.85 -11.12 0.19
C PRO A 120 -24.49 -11.14 1.68
N LEU A 121 -24.73 -10.02 2.37
CA LEU A 121 -24.55 -9.93 3.83
C LEU A 121 -25.72 -10.50 4.61
N VAL A 122 -26.89 -10.54 4.00
CA VAL A 122 -28.13 -11.07 4.58
C VAL A 122 -28.65 -12.17 3.66
N THR A 123 -28.98 -13.31 4.24
CA THR A 123 -29.66 -14.40 3.52
C THR A 123 -30.90 -14.79 4.29
N PHE A 124 -31.92 -15.26 3.56
CA PHE A 124 -33.18 -15.67 4.14
C PHE A 124 -33.54 -17.10 3.76
N GLN A 125 -34.36 -17.73 4.59
CA GLN A 125 -35.01 -19.00 4.30
C GLN A 125 -36.48 -18.96 4.77
N PRO A 126 -37.39 -19.69 4.11
CA PRO A 126 -38.78 -19.79 4.54
C PRO A 126 -38.89 -20.47 5.91
N CYS A 127 -39.91 -20.10 6.68
CA CYS A 127 -40.21 -20.67 8.00
C CYS A 127 -41.71 -20.59 8.31
N ILE A 128 -42.16 -21.35 9.30
CA ILE A 128 -43.55 -21.28 9.79
C ILE A 128 -43.55 -20.47 11.09
N PRO A 129 -44.21 -19.29 11.14
CA PRO A 129 -44.22 -18.46 12.32
C PRO A 129 -45.17 -19.00 13.39
N SER A 130 -44.75 -18.95 14.66
CA SER A 130 -45.59 -19.34 15.79
C SER A 130 -46.61 -18.26 16.21
N LYS A 131 -46.42 -17.03 15.73
CA LYS A 131 -47.27 -15.87 16.02
C LYS A 131 -47.93 -15.40 14.72
N LEU A 132 -49.10 -14.77 14.82
CA LEU A 132 -49.72 -14.07 13.70
C LEU A 132 -48.99 -12.74 13.45
N CYS A 133 -48.95 -12.31 12.19
CA CYS A 133 -48.47 -10.97 11.84
C CYS A 133 -49.40 -9.92 12.43
N ASN A 134 -48.94 -9.25 13.48
CA ASN A 134 -49.60 -8.10 14.07
C ASN A 134 -48.68 -6.89 13.87
N ILE A 135 -49.08 -6.00 12.96
CA ILE A 135 -48.47 -4.69 12.85
C ILE A 135 -49.01 -3.89 14.04
N GLU A 136 -48.22 -3.74 15.10
CA GLU A 136 -48.57 -2.80 16.16
C GLU A 136 -48.60 -1.41 15.53
N GLU A 137 -49.79 -0.81 15.48
CA GLU A 137 -49.91 0.59 15.13
C GLU A 137 -49.18 1.39 16.21
N VAL A 138 -47.98 1.88 15.86
CA VAL A 138 -47.32 2.90 16.66
C VAL A 138 -48.22 4.12 16.60
N ASP A 139 -49.04 4.25 17.64
CA ASP A 139 -49.97 5.34 17.83
C ASP A 139 -49.14 6.62 18.01
N CYS A 140 -48.80 7.26 16.89
CA CYS A 140 -48.17 8.57 16.81
C CYS A 140 -49.16 9.62 17.33
N LYS A 141 -49.52 9.54 18.61
CA LYS A 141 -50.33 10.53 19.31
C LYS A 141 -49.59 11.87 19.24
N ASN A 142 -50.02 12.67 18.27
CA ASN A 142 -49.67 14.07 18.03
C ASN A 142 -48.33 14.40 17.36
N LYS A 143 -47.83 13.59 16.40
CA LYS A 143 -46.85 14.08 15.42
C LYS A 143 -47.30 13.75 14.00
N PHE A 144 -47.87 14.77 13.34
CA PHE A 144 -48.12 14.97 11.90
C PHE A 144 -48.31 13.70 11.06
N ARG A 145 -49.56 13.44 10.68
CA ARG A 145 -49.93 12.41 9.72
C ARG A 145 -49.64 12.94 8.31
N CYS A 146 -48.78 12.26 7.55
CA CYS A 146 -48.57 12.54 6.12
C CYS A 146 -48.99 11.30 5.31
N ASP A 147 -49.75 11.48 4.24
CA ASP A 147 -50.26 10.41 3.36
C ASP A 147 -49.17 9.67 2.55
N SER A 148 -47.90 9.95 2.80
CA SER A 148 -46.76 9.31 2.11
C SER A 148 -45.51 9.12 3.00
N GLY A 149 -45.66 9.17 4.32
CA GLY A 149 -44.62 8.70 5.26
C GLY A 149 -43.31 9.51 5.35
N ASN A 150 -43.14 10.63 4.66
CA ASN A 150 -41.99 11.52 4.82
C ASN A 150 -42.30 12.67 5.78
N ILE A 151 -41.60 12.73 6.91
CA ILE A 151 -41.62 13.87 7.83
C ILE A 151 -40.67 14.94 7.29
N LEU A 152 -41.21 16.05 6.78
CA LEU A 152 -40.44 17.28 6.65
C LEU A 152 -40.42 17.97 8.00
N LEU A 153 -39.25 18.03 8.64
CA LEU A 153 -39.02 18.90 9.79
C LEU A 153 -39.04 20.36 9.31
N GLU A 154 -40.21 20.98 9.23
CA GLU A 154 -40.30 22.43 9.27
C GLU A 154 -40.01 22.88 10.71
N ASN A 155 -38.75 23.29 10.90
CA ASN A 155 -38.16 24.11 11.97
C ASN A 155 -36.81 23.57 12.47
N VAL A 156 -35.95 23.13 11.55
CA VAL A 156 -34.50 23.18 11.80
C VAL A 156 -34.07 24.63 11.58
N GLN A 157 -34.18 25.45 12.64
CA GLN A 157 -33.44 26.70 12.69
C GLN A 157 -31.95 26.33 12.65
N PRO A 158 -31.15 26.85 11.69
CA PRO A 158 -29.74 26.49 11.60
C PRO A 158 -29.01 27.08 12.80
N LEU A 159 -28.62 26.25 13.76
CA LEU A 159 -27.60 26.59 14.73
C LEU A 159 -26.23 26.54 14.03
N LEU A 160 -25.93 27.62 13.32
CA LEU A 160 -24.56 28.06 13.08
C LEU A 160 -24.20 29.06 14.20
N LYS A 161 -23.37 28.59 15.13
CA LYS A 161 -22.39 29.42 15.84
C LYS A 161 -21.07 28.66 15.85
#